data_AF-A0A7W9D3C3-F1
#
_entry.id   AF-A0A7W9D3C3-F1
#
_cell.length_a   1.000
_cell.length_b   1.000
_cell.length_c   1.000
_cell.angle_alpha   90.00
_cell.angle_beta   90.00
_cell.angle_gamma   90.00
#
_symmetry.space_group_name_H-M   'P 1'
#
loop_
_entity.id
_entity.type
_entity.pdbx_description
1 polymer ?
#
loop_
_entity_poly.entity_id
_entity_poly.type
_entity_poly.pdbx_seq_one_letter_code
_entity_poly.pdbx_strand_id
1 'polypeptide(L)'
;MLKDLTSGDVLVVVRLDRLARSVSHLLHVIEDLEKRGVHFRSLRDPIDTSTPQGMFSLQVLGAVAQLERALIAERTKAGIKAAKARGKLPGNPGLRERRPEAIKAVSKAREKLYLDELISSAQTWLPTVRQLRPQHSWDNVVRVLNRRGHHWTVQRLRRAVHRMVREKLAEPELLARSPRRAPEDHLMKLVAAITIADPSLSLRDIAAQLDQMGERPARGGRRWQPSSVRALLDEAHRFGLVRP
;
A
#
# COMPACT_ATOMS: atom_id res chain seq x y z
N MET A 1 8.98 29.58 -6.60
CA MET A 1 10.06 30.36 -5.97
C MET A 1 11.28 29.51 -5.60
N LEU A 2 11.29 28.71 -4.54
CA LEU A 2 12.48 27.89 -4.20
C LEU A 2 12.86 26.87 -5.29
N LYS A 3 11.87 26.34 -6.03
CA LYS A 3 12.07 25.37 -7.12
C LYS A 3 12.69 25.96 -8.39
N ASP A 4 12.64 27.29 -8.55
CA ASP A 4 13.04 27.98 -9.79
C ASP A 4 14.49 28.47 -9.76
N LEU A 5 15.14 28.40 -8.58
CA LEU A 5 16.54 28.81 -8.39
C LEU A 5 17.52 27.82 -9.06
N THR A 6 18.57 28.37 -9.66
CA THR A 6 19.60 27.64 -10.40
C THR A 6 20.99 27.94 -9.84
N SER A 7 21.97 27.10 -10.16
CA SER A 7 23.34 27.27 -9.70
C SER A 7 23.88 28.67 -10.03
N GLY A 8 24.48 29.34 -9.05
CA GLY A 8 24.96 30.73 -9.15
C GLY A 8 23.97 31.79 -8.66
N ASP A 9 22.69 31.43 -8.45
CA ASP A 9 21.71 32.37 -7.89
C ASP A 9 21.98 32.64 -6.40
N VAL A 10 21.46 33.77 -5.91
CA VAL A 10 21.50 34.14 -4.48
C VAL A 10 20.07 34.34 -3.95
N LEU A 11 19.66 33.52 -2.99
CA LEU A 11 18.44 33.74 -2.24
C LEU A 11 18.66 34.81 -1.18
N VAL A 12 18.09 36.00 -1.41
CA VAL A 12 18.15 37.12 -0.48
C VAL A 12 16.88 37.19 0.36
N VAL A 13 17.03 37.26 1.68
CA VAL A 13 15.92 37.45 2.62
C VAL A 13 16.16 38.64 3.52
N VAL A 14 15.08 39.30 3.97
CA VAL A 14 15.19 40.45 4.88
C VAL A 14 15.67 40.03 6.26
N ARG A 15 15.21 38.87 6.74
CA ARG A 15 15.55 38.27 8.04
C ARG A 15 15.35 36.75 8.01
N LEU A 16 16.06 36.03 8.88
CA LEU A 16 15.95 34.56 9.00
C LEU A 16 14.55 34.07 9.40
N ASP A 17 13.83 34.81 10.26
CA ASP A 17 12.49 34.45 10.75
C ASP A 17 11.42 34.41 9.64
N ARG A 18 11.70 35.06 8.50
CA ARG A 18 10.81 35.06 7.33
C ARG A 18 11.01 33.84 6.43
N LEU A 19 12.14 33.16 6.55
CA LEU A 19 12.44 31.96 5.77
C LEU A 19 12.10 30.68 6.54
N ALA A 20 12.42 30.62 7.84
CA ALA A 20 12.34 29.39 8.61
C ALA A 20 11.69 29.56 9.98
N ARG A 21 10.86 28.57 10.35
CA ARG A 21 10.18 28.48 11.65
C ARG A 21 11.04 27.94 12.78
N SER A 22 12.24 27.44 12.46
CA SER A 22 13.22 26.97 13.44
C SER A 22 14.63 27.00 12.83
N VAL A 23 15.66 27.04 13.68
CA VAL A 23 17.06 27.00 13.22
C VAL A 23 17.36 25.70 12.47
N SER A 24 16.79 24.57 12.91
CA SER A 24 16.93 23.29 12.20
C SER A 24 16.32 23.32 10.80
N HIS A 25 15.18 24.00 10.63
CA HIS A 25 14.57 24.18 9.31
C HIS A 25 15.41 25.13 8.43
N LEU A 26 15.98 26.18 8.99
CA LEU A 26 16.87 27.10 8.28
C LEU A 26 18.09 26.34 7.71
N LEU A 27 18.76 25.54 8.54
CA LEU A 27 19.94 24.77 8.13
C LEU A 27 19.61 23.80 6.99
N HIS A 28 18.48 23.08 7.06
CA HIS A 28 18.05 22.20 5.97
C HIS A 28 17.82 22.97 4.66
N VAL A 29 17.17 24.14 4.73
CA VAL A 29 16.94 24.96 3.54
C VAL A 29 18.27 25.41 2.94
N ILE A 30 19.23 25.84 3.75
CA ILE A 30 20.54 26.28 3.27
C ILE A 30 21.35 25.11 2.70
N GLU A 31 21.37 23.95 3.36
CA GLU A 31 22.03 22.74 2.83
C GLU A 31 21.46 22.31 1.47
N ASP A 32 20.14 22.42 1.29
CA ASP A 32 19.49 22.11 0.01
C ASP A 32 19.81 23.15 -1.08
N LEU A 33 20.03 24.41 -0.71
CA LEU A 33 20.48 25.46 -1.63
C LEU A 33 21.95 25.27 -2.03
N GLU A 34 22.83 24.96 -1.07
CA GLU A 34 24.24 24.66 -1.34
C GLU A 34 24.41 23.46 -2.27
N LYS A 35 23.65 22.38 -2.06
CA LYS A 35 23.64 21.21 -2.96
C LYS A 35 23.26 21.56 -4.40
N ARG A 36 22.53 22.65 -4.60
CA ARG A 36 22.11 23.18 -5.91
C ARG A 36 23.05 24.26 -6.45
N GLY A 37 24.10 24.62 -5.71
CA GLY A 37 25.00 25.71 -6.05
C GLY A 37 24.39 27.11 -5.88
N VAL A 38 23.34 27.23 -5.06
CA VAL A 38 22.65 28.50 -4.79
C VAL A 38 23.16 29.07 -3.47
N HIS A 39 23.55 30.34 -3.46
CA HIS A 39 23.94 31.04 -2.24
C HIS A 39 22.72 31.59 -1.50
N PHE A 40 22.88 31.77 -0.20
CA PHE A 40 21.93 32.39 0.71
C PHE A 40 22.53 33.63 1.37
N ARG A 41 21.75 34.71 1.45
CA ARG A 41 22.11 35.96 2.13
C ARG A 41 20.93 36.54 2.92
N SER A 42 21.17 36.89 4.18
CA SER A 42 20.26 37.74 4.95
C SER A 42 20.73 39.21 4.90
N LEU A 43 19.77 40.14 4.81
CA LEU A 43 20.07 41.59 4.82
C LEU A 43 20.29 42.15 6.22
N ARG A 44 19.66 41.55 7.24
CA ARG A 44 19.72 42.05 8.63
C ARG A 44 20.46 41.12 9.59
N ASP A 45 20.87 39.94 9.12
CA ASP A 45 21.62 38.96 9.91
C ASP A 45 22.98 38.74 9.25
N PRO A 46 24.05 38.43 10.01
CA PRO A 46 25.41 38.24 9.48
C PRO A 46 25.59 36.88 8.79
N ILE A 47 24.60 36.45 8.00
CA ILE A 47 24.63 35.17 7.29
C ILE A 47 24.63 35.45 5.81
N ASP A 48 25.81 35.26 5.21
CA ASP A 48 26.05 35.25 3.78
C ASP A 48 26.94 34.06 3.42
N THR A 49 26.33 33.02 2.85
CA THR A 49 27.02 31.77 2.47
C THR A 49 28.00 31.94 1.31
N SER A 50 28.00 33.09 0.62
CA SER A 50 29.02 33.41 -0.39
C SER A 50 30.35 33.87 0.24
N THR A 51 30.36 34.16 1.55
CA THR A 51 31.54 34.68 2.27
C THR A 51 32.04 33.68 3.30
N PRO A 52 33.37 33.56 3.52
CA PRO A 52 33.92 32.72 4.59
C PRO A 52 33.39 33.09 5.98
N GLN A 53 33.18 34.38 6.25
CA GLN A 53 32.66 34.87 7.52
C GLN A 53 31.20 34.45 7.74
N GLY A 54 30.35 34.60 6.73
CA GLY A 54 28.95 34.17 6.83
C GLY A 54 28.81 32.65 6.91
N MET A 55 29.68 31.89 6.23
CA MET A 55 29.76 30.44 6.38
C MET A 55 30.18 30.03 7.81
N PHE A 56 31.16 30.70 8.39
CA PHE A 56 31.54 30.47 9.79
C PHE A 56 30.37 30.77 10.74
N SER A 57 29.69 31.92 10.59
CA SER A 57 28.53 32.27 11.40
C SER A 57 27.40 31.25 11.29
N LEU A 58 27.15 30.72 10.09
CA LEU A 58 26.18 29.65 9.86
C LEU A 58 26.57 28.35 10.58
N GLN A 59 27.84 27.94 10.49
CA GLN A 59 28.34 26.74 11.16
C GLN A 59 28.25 26.85 12.69
N VAL A 60 28.61 28.01 13.26
CA VAL A 60 28.45 28.28 14.69
C VAL A 60 26.98 28.20 15.09
N LEU A 61 26.07 28.79 14.32
CA LEU A 61 24.64 28.70 14.56
C LEU A 61 24.15 27.24 14.52
N GLY A 62 24.65 26.45 13.57
CA GLY A 62 24.38 25.01 13.47
C GLY A 62 24.85 24.23 14.69
N ALA A 63 26.08 24.49 15.14
CA ALA A 63 26.65 23.87 16.33
C ALA A 63 25.85 24.23 17.60
N VAL A 64 25.45 25.50 17.76
CA VAL A 64 24.59 25.94 18.87
C VAL A 64 23.23 25.25 18.84
N ALA A 65 22.58 25.18 17.68
CA ALA A 65 21.29 24.48 17.54
C ALA A 65 21.40 22.97 17.80
N GLN A 66 22.54 22.35 17.53
CA GLN A 66 22.81 20.96 17.89
C GLN A 66 23.04 20.81 19.40
N LEU A 67 23.80 21.71 20.02
CA LEU A 67 24.02 21.73 21.47
C LEU A 67 22.71 21.89 22.23
N GLU A 68 21.86 22.85 21.84
CA GLU A 68 20.55 23.05 22.47
C GLU A 68 19.67 21.79 22.40
N ARG A 69 19.62 21.13 21.24
CA ARG A 69 18.89 19.86 21.08
C ARG A 69 19.44 18.77 22.00
N ALA A 70 20.77 18.67 22.11
CA ALA A 70 21.41 17.72 23.00
C ALA A 70 21.08 17.99 24.48
N LEU A 71 21.15 19.25 24.92
CA LEU A 71 20.81 19.67 26.28
C LEU A 71 19.33 19.45 26.62
N ILE A 72 18.42 19.74 25.69
CA ILE A 72 16.99 19.43 25.86
C ILE A 72 16.80 17.92 26.05
N ALA A 73 17.42 17.11 25.19
CA ALA A 73 17.32 15.65 25.27
C ALA A 73 17.89 15.12 26.60
N GLU A 74 19.03 15.66 27.05
CA GLU A 74 19.63 15.31 28.33
C GLU A 74 18.69 15.66 29.50
N ARG A 75 18.16 16.88 29.52
CA ARG A 75 17.20 17.33 30.55
C ARG A 75 15.93 16.49 30.56
N THR A 76 15.39 16.13 29.38
CA THR A 76 14.24 15.23 29.27
C THR A 76 14.57 13.85 29.83
N LYS A 77 15.73 13.27 29.49
CA LYS A 77 16.17 11.96 30.03
C LYS A 77 16.34 12.01 31.55
N ALA A 78 16.96 13.06 32.07
CA ALA A 78 17.10 13.27 33.52
C ALA A 78 15.73 13.39 34.21
N GLY A 79 14.81 14.16 33.62
CA GLY A 79 13.44 14.30 34.11
C GLY A 79 12.67 12.97 34.13
N ILE A 80 12.79 12.17 33.06
CA ILE A 80 12.21 10.83 32.98
C ILE A 80 12.83 9.91 34.04
N LYS A 81 14.14 9.93 34.23
CA LYS A 81 14.83 9.13 35.26
C LYS A 81 14.33 9.49 36.67
N ALA A 82 14.23 10.78 36.98
CA ALA A 82 13.70 11.26 38.26
C ALA A 82 12.21 10.90 38.45
N ALA A 83 11.40 10.98 37.38
CA ALA A 83 10.00 10.54 37.42
C ALA A 83 9.88 9.04 37.71
N LYS A 84 10.70 8.21 37.04
CA LYS A 84 10.77 6.76 37.29
C LYS A 84 11.20 6.42 38.71
N ALA A 85 12.20 7.12 39.26
CA ALA A 85 12.63 6.95 40.64
C ALA A 85 11.51 7.25 41.66
N ARG A 86 10.60 8.17 41.32
CA ARG A 86 9.38 8.47 42.08
C ARG A 86 8.19 7.55 41.74
N GLY A 87 8.43 6.43 41.05
CA GLY A 87 7.40 5.45 40.68
C GLY A 87 6.51 5.84 39.50
N LYS A 88 6.74 6.99 38.84
CA LYS A 88 5.97 7.39 37.64
C LYS A 88 6.54 6.72 36.40
N LEU A 89 5.72 5.93 35.71
CA LEU A 89 6.10 5.24 34.48
C LEU A 89 5.63 6.03 33.24
N PRO A 90 6.47 6.15 32.20
CA PRO A 90 6.09 6.80 30.95
C PRO A 90 5.10 5.93 30.14
N GLY A 91 4.30 6.59 29.29
CA GLY A 91 3.28 5.93 28.45
C GLY A 91 1.88 5.97 29.05
N ASN A 92 0.90 5.40 28.34
CA ASN A 92 -0.49 5.36 28.80
C ASN A 92 -0.68 4.25 29.87
N PRO A 93 -1.00 4.59 31.14
CA PRO A 93 -1.18 3.60 32.21
C PRO A 93 -2.24 2.55 31.88
N GLY A 94 -3.35 2.97 31.24
CA GLY A 94 -4.44 2.09 30.86
C GLY A 94 -4.04 1.05 29.81
N LEU A 95 -3.10 1.36 28.90
CA LEU A 95 -2.58 0.36 27.97
C LEU A 95 -1.64 -0.63 28.66
N ARG A 96 -0.80 -0.15 29.59
CA ARG A 96 0.13 -1.00 30.35
C ARG A 96 -0.60 -2.03 31.20
N GLU A 97 -1.69 -1.59 31.82
CA GLU A 97 -2.57 -2.42 32.63
C GLU A 97 -3.60 -3.22 31.80
N ARG A 98 -3.50 -3.14 30.46
CA ARG A 98 -4.43 -3.78 29.51
C ARG A 98 -5.90 -3.49 29.81
N ARG A 99 -6.21 -2.29 30.30
CA ARG A 99 -7.58 -1.87 30.58
C ARG A 99 -8.37 -1.88 29.27
N PRO A 100 -9.55 -2.53 29.24
CA PRO A 100 -10.33 -2.70 28.01
C PRO A 100 -10.73 -1.35 27.40
N GLU A 101 -11.03 -0.36 28.23
CA GLU A 101 -11.39 1.00 27.78
C GLU A 101 -10.25 1.71 27.06
N ALA A 102 -9.02 1.63 27.59
CA ALA A 102 -7.85 2.25 26.97
C ALA A 102 -7.50 1.58 25.64
N ILE A 103 -7.60 0.25 25.58
CA ILE A 103 -7.39 -0.51 24.33
C ILE A 103 -8.45 -0.14 23.29
N LYS A 104 -9.74 -0.08 23.69
CA LYS A 104 -10.84 0.33 22.81
C LYS A 104 -10.67 1.76 22.30
N ALA A 105 -10.29 2.70 23.17
CA ALA A 105 -10.06 4.10 22.80
C ALA A 105 -8.95 4.25 21.76
N VAL A 106 -7.83 3.54 21.95
CA VAL A 106 -6.70 3.55 21.01
C VAL A 106 -7.06 2.84 19.69
N SER A 107 -7.77 1.72 19.74
CA SER A 107 -8.28 1.05 18.53
C SER A 107 -9.19 1.98 17.74
N LYS A 108 -10.14 2.65 18.40
CA LYS A 108 -11.07 3.59 17.77
C LYS A 108 -10.34 4.78 17.14
N ALA A 109 -9.34 5.33 17.83
CA ALA A 109 -8.52 6.41 17.29
C ALA A 109 -7.75 5.97 16.03
N ARG A 110 -7.14 4.77 16.06
CA ARG A 110 -6.43 4.19 14.90
C ARG A 110 -7.38 3.92 13.74
N GLU A 111 -8.56 3.37 14.02
CA GLU A 111 -9.57 3.10 13.01
C GLU A 111 -10.05 4.38 12.33
N LYS A 112 -10.26 5.46 13.10
CA LYS A 112 -10.63 6.77 12.55
C LYS A 112 -9.55 7.31 11.62
N LEU A 113 -8.29 7.34 12.07
CA LEU A 113 -7.16 7.81 11.25
C LEU A 113 -7.02 7.00 9.96
N TYR A 114 -7.14 5.68 10.06
CA TYR A 114 -7.11 4.80 8.89
C TYR A 114 -8.25 5.08 7.91
N LEU A 115 -9.47 5.32 8.42
CA LEU A 115 -10.62 5.66 7.58
C LEU A 115 -10.43 7.02 6.88
N ASP A 116 -9.95 8.02 7.59
CA ASP A 116 -9.72 9.36 7.03
C ASP A 116 -8.69 9.31 5.88
N GLU A 117 -7.58 8.58 6.08
CA GLU A 117 -6.57 8.33 5.04
C GLU A 117 -7.16 7.54 3.85
N LEU A 118 -8.00 6.55 4.13
CA LEU A 118 -8.64 5.74 3.10
C LEU A 118 -9.60 6.56 2.23
N ILE A 119 -10.41 7.42 2.86
CA ILE A 119 -11.34 8.31 2.17
C ILE A 119 -10.57 9.30 1.28
N SER A 120 -9.51 9.90 1.82
CA SER A 120 -8.68 10.84 1.06
C SER A 120 -8.06 10.20 -0.18
N SER A 121 -7.60 8.94 -0.08
CA SER A 121 -7.02 8.21 -1.21
C SER A 121 -8.05 7.54 -2.13
N ALA A 122 -9.32 7.43 -1.71
CA ALA A 122 -10.33 6.62 -2.38
C ALA A 122 -10.53 6.97 -3.87
N GLN A 123 -10.47 8.26 -4.21
CA GLN A 123 -10.66 8.73 -5.60
C GLN A 123 -9.66 8.12 -6.58
N THR A 124 -8.47 7.72 -6.11
CA THR A 124 -7.40 7.18 -6.96
C THR A 124 -7.61 5.71 -7.33
N TRP A 125 -8.15 4.90 -6.41
CA TRP A 125 -8.20 3.43 -6.59
C TRP A 125 -9.62 2.86 -6.61
N LEU A 126 -10.60 3.48 -5.92
CA LEU A 126 -11.96 2.96 -5.81
C LEU A 126 -12.70 2.88 -7.16
N PRO A 127 -12.56 3.84 -8.10
CA PRO A 127 -13.19 3.71 -9.42
C PRO A 127 -12.77 2.45 -10.18
N THR A 128 -11.48 2.10 -10.09
CA THR A 128 -10.94 0.87 -10.71
C THR A 128 -11.52 -0.38 -10.06
N VAL A 129 -11.69 -0.37 -8.74
CA VAL A 129 -12.33 -1.48 -8.00
C VAL A 129 -13.78 -1.63 -8.44
N ARG A 130 -14.55 -0.52 -8.54
CA ARG A 130 -15.93 -0.51 -9.02
C ARG A 130 -16.08 -1.05 -10.43
N GLN A 131 -15.15 -0.72 -11.31
CA GLN A 131 -15.15 -1.20 -12.69
C GLN A 131 -14.92 -2.72 -12.79
N LEU A 132 -14.05 -3.27 -11.94
CA LEU A 132 -13.61 -4.66 -12.06
C LEU A 132 -14.39 -5.63 -11.16
N ARG A 133 -14.90 -5.18 -10.02
CA ARG A 133 -15.66 -6.01 -9.09
C ARG A 133 -17.16 -5.90 -9.39
N PRO A 134 -17.91 -7.01 -9.28
CA PRO A 134 -17.51 -8.33 -8.79
C PRO A 134 -16.90 -9.28 -9.85
N GLN A 135 -16.93 -8.92 -11.13
CA GLN A 135 -16.63 -9.83 -12.24
C GLN A 135 -15.20 -10.40 -12.24
N HIS A 136 -14.23 -9.63 -11.73
CA HIS A 136 -12.83 -10.05 -11.64
C HIS A 136 -12.42 -10.42 -10.21
N SER A 137 -11.50 -11.38 -10.08
CA SER A 137 -10.92 -11.77 -8.81
C SER A 137 -10.10 -10.63 -8.20
N TRP A 138 -9.98 -10.64 -6.87
CA TRP A 138 -9.18 -9.64 -6.15
C TRP A 138 -7.72 -9.59 -6.61
N ASP A 139 -7.12 -10.73 -6.97
CA ASP A 139 -5.76 -10.78 -7.52
C ASP A 139 -5.62 -9.98 -8.82
N ASN A 140 -6.63 -10.05 -9.70
CA ASN A 140 -6.64 -9.28 -10.93
C ASN A 140 -6.78 -7.78 -10.64
N VAL A 141 -7.70 -7.40 -9.75
CA VAL A 141 -7.90 -6.00 -9.35
C VAL A 141 -6.61 -5.40 -8.77
N VAL A 142 -5.94 -6.12 -7.86
CA VAL A 142 -4.66 -5.69 -7.29
C VAL A 142 -3.59 -5.57 -8.37
N ARG A 143 -3.50 -6.51 -9.30
CA ARG A 143 -2.55 -6.45 -10.41
C ARG A 143 -2.75 -5.19 -11.26
N VAL A 144 -4.01 -4.86 -11.59
CA VAL A 144 -4.33 -3.66 -12.38
C VAL A 144 -3.99 -2.37 -11.61
N LEU A 145 -4.37 -2.30 -10.33
CA LEU A 145 -4.05 -1.15 -9.48
C LEU A 145 -2.54 -0.96 -9.34
N ASN A 146 -1.78 -2.04 -9.13
CA ASN A 146 -0.35 -1.94 -8.92
C ASN A 146 0.40 -1.55 -10.20
N ARG A 147 -0.10 -1.96 -11.39
CA ARG A 147 0.41 -1.47 -12.67
C ARG A 147 0.20 0.04 -12.87
N ARG A 148 -0.79 0.64 -12.20
CA ARG A 148 -1.06 2.09 -12.21
C ARG A 148 -0.27 2.86 -11.13
N GLY A 149 0.72 2.22 -10.48
CA GLY A 149 1.58 2.86 -9.48
C GLY A 149 1.09 2.74 -8.04
N HIS A 150 -0.01 2.02 -7.79
CA HIS A 150 -0.44 1.70 -6.42
C HIS A 150 0.34 0.51 -5.84
N HIS A 151 0.27 0.34 -4.52
CA HIS A 151 0.97 -0.73 -3.82
C HIS A 151 0.02 -1.46 -2.86
N TRP A 152 -0.89 -2.24 -3.44
CA TRP A 152 -1.87 -3.02 -2.71
C TRP A 152 -1.47 -4.49 -2.59
N THR A 153 -1.80 -5.08 -1.44
CA THR A 153 -1.94 -6.53 -1.32
C THR A 153 -3.43 -6.88 -1.36
N VAL A 154 -3.77 -8.11 -1.78
CA VAL A 154 -5.17 -8.59 -1.84
C VAL A 154 -5.89 -8.41 -0.50
N GLN A 155 -5.24 -8.80 0.60
CA GLN A 155 -5.83 -8.66 1.93
C GLN A 155 -6.00 -7.20 2.37
N ARG A 156 -5.07 -6.30 2.02
CA ARG A 156 -5.20 -4.87 2.34
C ARG A 156 -6.32 -4.23 1.55
N LEU A 157 -6.38 -4.46 0.24
CA LEU A 157 -7.44 -3.93 -0.62
C LEU A 157 -8.82 -4.46 -0.21
N ARG A 158 -8.94 -5.76 0.05
CA ARG A 158 -10.19 -6.36 0.50
C ARG A 158 -10.65 -5.78 1.85
N ARG A 159 -9.73 -5.56 2.81
CA ARG A 159 -10.05 -4.91 4.09
C ARG A 159 -10.48 -3.46 3.90
N ALA A 160 -9.79 -2.72 3.04
CA ALA A 160 -10.16 -1.35 2.68
C ALA A 160 -11.58 -1.28 2.09
N VAL A 161 -11.88 -2.07 1.06
CA VAL A 161 -13.22 -2.11 0.45
C VAL A 161 -14.27 -2.57 1.45
N HIS A 162 -13.97 -3.58 2.27
CA HIS A 162 -14.89 -4.03 3.32
C HIS A 162 -15.19 -2.92 4.34
N ARG A 163 -14.18 -2.12 4.72
CA ARG A 163 -14.40 -0.96 5.58
C ARG A 163 -15.27 0.09 4.90
N MET A 164 -15.01 0.41 3.63
CA MET A 164 -15.80 1.37 2.86
C MET A 164 -17.28 0.95 2.77
N VAL A 165 -17.56 -0.33 2.51
CA VAL A 165 -18.92 -0.86 2.47
C VAL A 165 -19.59 -0.79 3.85
N ARG A 166 -18.86 -1.15 4.92
CA ARG A 166 -19.38 -1.09 6.31
C ARG A 166 -19.78 0.34 6.71
N GLU A 167 -19.02 1.34 6.26
CA GLU A 167 -19.29 2.76 6.50
C GLU A 167 -20.28 3.36 5.47
N LYS A 168 -20.86 2.53 4.58
CA LYS A 168 -21.81 2.94 3.51
C LYS A 168 -21.22 3.93 2.49
N LEU A 169 -19.91 3.89 2.29
CA LEU A 169 -19.19 4.73 1.32
C LEU A 169 -18.92 4.01 -0.02
N ALA A 170 -19.24 2.72 -0.11
CA ALA A 170 -19.10 1.91 -1.32
C ALA A 170 -20.20 0.85 -1.41
N GLU A 171 -20.42 0.31 -2.60
CA GLU A 171 -21.49 -0.64 -2.90
C GLU A 171 -21.18 -2.04 -2.31
N PRO A 172 -22.15 -2.70 -1.65
CA PRO A 172 -21.91 -4.02 -1.05
C PRO A 172 -21.59 -5.11 -2.09
N GLU A 173 -22.04 -4.92 -3.33
CA GLU A 173 -21.78 -5.82 -4.46
C GLU A 173 -20.28 -6.00 -4.76
N LEU A 174 -19.44 -5.01 -4.41
CA LEU A 174 -17.99 -5.11 -4.60
C LEU A 174 -17.37 -6.28 -3.81
N LEU A 175 -18.03 -6.72 -2.74
CA LEU A 175 -17.60 -7.85 -1.92
C LEU A 175 -18.14 -9.20 -2.40
N ALA A 176 -19.07 -9.22 -3.37
CA ALA A 176 -19.67 -10.45 -3.87
C ALA A 176 -18.63 -11.39 -4.48
N ARG A 177 -18.80 -12.71 -4.33
CA ARG A 177 -17.84 -13.67 -4.89
C ARG A 177 -17.77 -13.48 -6.41
N SER A 178 -16.55 -13.42 -6.96
CA SER A 178 -16.41 -13.38 -8.43
C SER A 178 -16.99 -14.63 -9.07
N PRO A 179 -17.61 -14.50 -10.26
CA PRO A 179 -17.95 -15.66 -11.05
C PRO A 179 -16.69 -16.49 -11.28
N ARG A 180 -16.85 -17.81 -11.18
CA ARG A 180 -15.79 -18.76 -11.52
C ARG A 180 -15.57 -18.67 -13.03
N ARG A 181 -14.46 -18.06 -13.45
CA ARG A 181 -14.12 -17.96 -14.88
C ARG A 181 -13.80 -19.37 -15.39
N ALA A 182 -14.40 -19.77 -16.50
CA ALA A 182 -14.06 -21.04 -17.15
C ALA A 182 -12.55 -21.08 -17.40
N PRO A 183 -11.86 -22.17 -17.02
CA PRO A 183 -10.47 -22.40 -17.37
C PRO A 183 -10.26 -22.18 -18.87
N GLU A 184 -9.11 -21.61 -19.24
CA GLU A 184 -8.65 -21.61 -20.63
C GLU A 184 -8.29 -23.04 -21.11
N ASP A 185 -8.36 -24.04 -20.21
CA ASP A 185 -8.04 -25.44 -20.46
C ASP A 185 -8.88 -26.02 -21.61
N HIS A 186 -8.20 -26.16 -22.75
CA HIS A 186 -8.74 -26.71 -23.99
C HIS A 186 -9.31 -28.12 -23.77
N LEU A 187 -8.67 -28.94 -22.94
CA LEU A 187 -9.09 -30.32 -22.69
C LEU A 187 -10.44 -30.38 -21.97
N MET A 188 -10.64 -29.51 -20.98
CA MET A 188 -11.92 -29.42 -20.28
C MET A 188 -13.05 -28.97 -21.22
N LYS A 189 -12.76 -28.01 -22.12
CA LYS A 189 -13.74 -27.56 -23.14
C LYS A 189 -14.06 -28.66 -24.15
N LEU A 190 -13.07 -29.45 -24.58
CA LEU A 190 -13.28 -30.59 -25.47
C LEU A 190 -14.12 -31.69 -24.82
N VAL A 191 -13.80 -32.06 -23.58
CA VAL A 191 -14.59 -33.06 -22.83
C VAL A 191 -16.04 -32.58 -22.67
N ALA A 192 -16.23 -31.30 -22.34
CA ALA A 192 -17.56 -30.69 -22.27
C ALA A 192 -18.28 -30.74 -23.63
N ALA A 193 -17.61 -30.38 -24.72
CA ALA A 193 -18.18 -30.39 -26.06
C ALA A 193 -18.61 -31.80 -26.52
N ILE A 194 -17.78 -32.82 -26.28
CA ILE A 194 -18.09 -34.23 -26.58
C ILE A 194 -19.34 -34.67 -25.79
N THR A 195 -19.40 -34.33 -24.51
CA THR A 195 -20.53 -34.70 -23.64
C THR A 195 -21.83 -33.99 -24.02
N ILE A 196 -21.76 -32.74 -24.50
CA ILE A 196 -22.93 -32.01 -25.00
C ILE A 196 -23.42 -32.59 -26.33
N ALA A 197 -22.49 -33.04 -27.18
CA ALA A 197 -22.82 -33.64 -28.48
C ALA A 197 -23.52 -35.00 -28.35
N ASP A 198 -23.11 -35.82 -27.38
CA ASP A 198 -23.76 -37.09 -27.06
C ASP A 198 -23.77 -37.36 -25.54
N PRO A 199 -24.88 -37.05 -24.86
CA PRO A 199 -25.01 -37.25 -23.41
C PRO A 199 -25.05 -38.72 -22.96
N SER A 200 -25.21 -39.67 -23.89
CA SER A 200 -25.33 -41.10 -23.56
C SER A 200 -23.99 -41.83 -23.45
N LEU A 201 -22.89 -41.18 -23.86
CA LEU A 201 -21.55 -41.77 -23.85
C LEU A 201 -21.05 -42.06 -22.44
N SER A 202 -20.42 -43.22 -22.27
CA SER A 202 -19.75 -43.54 -21.01
C SER A 202 -18.43 -42.78 -20.89
N LEU A 203 -17.94 -42.62 -19.65
CA LEU A 203 -16.63 -41.99 -19.39
C LEU A 203 -15.46 -42.71 -20.09
N ARG A 204 -15.61 -44.00 -20.42
CA ARG A 204 -14.63 -44.77 -21.20
C ARG A 204 -14.68 -44.41 -22.67
N ASP A 205 -15.87 -44.17 -23.21
CA ASP A 205 -16.04 -43.83 -24.62
C ASP A 205 -15.52 -42.42 -24.90
N ILE A 206 -15.78 -41.47 -23.99
CA ILE A 206 -15.21 -40.13 -24.04
C ILE A 206 -13.67 -40.19 -23.97
N ALA A 207 -13.11 -41.05 -23.11
CA ALA A 207 -11.66 -41.24 -23.04
C ALA A 207 -11.08 -41.81 -24.35
N ALA A 208 -11.75 -42.81 -24.95
CA ALA A 208 -11.33 -43.40 -26.22
C ALA A 208 -11.40 -42.38 -27.37
N GLN A 209 -12.42 -41.53 -27.38
CA GLN A 209 -12.58 -40.47 -28.37
C GLN A 209 -11.47 -39.41 -28.25
N LEU A 210 -11.09 -39.02 -27.02
CA LEU A 210 -9.95 -38.11 -26.80
C LEU A 210 -8.62 -38.74 -27.24
N ASP A 211 -8.41 -40.04 -26.98
CA ASP A 211 -7.23 -40.77 -27.47
C ASP A 211 -7.20 -40.81 -29.02
N GLN A 212 -8.35 -41.04 -29.68
CA GLN A 212 -8.46 -41.02 -31.15
C GLN A 212 -8.18 -39.65 -31.76
N MET A 213 -8.58 -38.58 -31.06
CA MET A 213 -8.29 -37.20 -31.45
C MET A 213 -6.81 -36.82 -31.25
N GLY A 214 -6.00 -37.69 -30.63
CA GLY A 214 -4.58 -37.46 -30.38
C GLY A 214 -4.29 -36.56 -29.17
N GLU A 215 -5.32 -36.24 -28.37
CA GLU A 215 -5.19 -35.39 -27.19
C GLU A 215 -4.54 -36.17 -26.03
N ARG A 216 -3.67 -35.50 -25.27
CA ARG A 216 -2.97 -36.14 -24.15
C ARG A 216 -3.47 -35.62 -22.80
N PRO A 217 -3.59 -36.48 -21.77
CA PRO A 217 -3.94 -36.06 -20.43
C PRO A 217 -2.94 -35.03 -19.88
N ALA A 218 -3.44 -34.00 -19.19
CA ALA A 218 -2.63 -32.90 -18.61
C ALA A 218 -1.50 -33.37 -17.67
N ARG A 219 -1.60 -34.58 -17.10
CA ARG A 219 -0.57 -35.18 -16.23
C ARG A 219 0.45 -36.06 -16.99
N GLY A 220 0.52 -35.99 -18.32
CA GLY A 220 1.56 -36.63 -19.13
C GLY A 220 1.40 -38.14 -19.34
N GLY A 221 0.21 -38.69 -19.13
CA GLY A 221 -0.08 -40.11 -19.40
C GLY A 221 -0.14 -40.43 -20.89
N ARG A 222 0.09 -41.70 -21.25
CA ARG A 222 0.02 -42.18 -22.66
C ARG A 222 -1.40 -42.45 -23.17
N ARG A 223 -2.37 -42.61 -22.27
CA ARG A 223 -3.79 -42.86 -22.59
C ARG A 223 -4.69 -42.16 -21.59
N TRP A 224 -5.89 -41.78 -22.04
CA TRP A 224 -6.92 -41.24 -21.16
C TRP A 224 -7.46 -42.30 -20.18
N GLN A 225 -7.53 -41.91 -18.92
CA GLN A 225 -8.18 -42.73 -17.88
C GLN A 225 -9.59 -42.19 -17.63
N PRO A 226 -10.62 -43.05 -17.44
CA PRO A 226 -11.97 -42.60 -17.13
C PRO A 226 -12.06 -41.69 -15.91
N SER A 227 -11.18 -41.89 -14.92
CA SER A 227 -11.07 -41.01 -13.74
C SER A 227 -10.58 -39.60 -14.07
N SER A 228 -9.72 -39.45 -15.09
CA SER A 228 -9.22 -38.15 -15.54
C SER A 228 -10.30 -37.41 -16.34
N VAL A 229 -11.05 -38.13 -17.19
CA VAL A 229 -12.22 -37.58 -17.90
C VAL A 229 -13.29 -37.17 -16.89
N ARG A 230 -13.58 -38.00 -15.89
CA ARG A 230 -14.51 -37.67 -14.81
C ARG A 230 -14.09 -36.41 -14.07
N ALA A 231 -12.81 -36.26 -13.74
CA ALA A 231 -12.32 -35.07 -13.06
C ALA A 231 -12.53 -33.80 -13.89
N LEU A 232 -12.28 -33.85 -15.21
CA LEU A 232 -12.53 -32.74 -16.14
C LEU A 232 -14.02 -32.48 -16.35
N LEU A 233 -14.85 -33.53 -16.37
CA LEU A 233 -16.30 -33.40 -16.51
C LEU A 233 -16.94 -32.82 -15.24
N ASP A 234 -16.52 -33.29 -14.05
CA ASP A 234 -16.90 -32.71 -12.76
C ASP A 234 -16.44 -31.25 -12.65
N GLU A 235 -15.31 -30.90 -13.26
CA GLU A 235 -14.87 -29.51 -13.41
C GLU A 235 -15.76 -28.72 -14.38
N ALA A 236 -16.08 -29.28 -15.55
CA ALA A 236 -16.98 -28.67 -16.54
C ALA A 236 -18.39 -28.42 -15.97
N HIS A 237 -18.95 -29.36 -15.22
CA HIS A 237 -20.21 -29.19 -14.47
C HIS A 237 -20.10 -28.05 -13.45
N ARG A 238 -18.99 -27.97 -12.69
CA ARG A 238 -18.75 -26.90 -11.72
C ARG A 238 -18.62 -25.50 -12.34
N PHE A 239 -18.23 -25.42 -13.61
CA PHE A 239 -18.19 -24.19 -14.40
C PHE A 239 -19.44 -23.97 -15.27
N GLY A 240 -20.43 -24.87 -15.21
CA GLY A 240 -21.70 -24.75 -15.94
C GLY A 240 -21.57 -24.94 -17.45
N LEU A 241 -20.50 -25.57 -17.92
CA LEU A 241 -20.31 -25.87 -19.34
C LEU A 241 -21.20 -27.03 -19.81
N VAL A 242 -21.48 -27.98 -18.92
CA VAL A 242 -22.39 -29.11 -19.15
C VAL A 242 -23.51 -29.00 -18.11
N ARG A 243 -24.75 -29.28 -18.51
CA ARG A 243 -25.89 -29.36 -17.57
C ARG A 243 -25.93 -30.78 -16.97
N PRO A 244 -26.24 -30.91 -15.67
CA PRO A 244 -26.33 -32.22 -15.02
C PRO A 244 -27.47 -33.08 -15.58
#